data_AF-A0A954ZUL4-F1
#
_entry.id   AF-A0A954ZUL4-F1
#
_cell.length_a   1.000
_cell.length_b   1.000
_cell.length_c   1.000
_cell.angle_alpha   90.00
_cell.angle_beta   90.00
_cell.angle_gamma   90.00
#
_symmetry.space_group_name_H-M   'P 1'
#
loop_
_entity.id
_entity.type
_entity.pdbx_description
1 polymer ?
#
loop_
_entity_poly.entity_id
_entity_poly.type
_entity_poly.pdbx_seq_one_letter_code
_entity_poly.pdbx_strand_id
1 'polypeptide(L)'
;MDTQQPAHDETRPIRWGVVALIALIAIIGTLGPKLLWMSDAYRNAMGALPIDLLYLIHPLMRMTLVLFAWVLLTRMRQPGQQLTMGLGVGWGRALKGLAIGFGCTLPMLALGLLSESFTPSRFEVLHGAISPGLTEEIFYRALLFGMLVQLGRFPLWWSAIISAIVFGLAHIDITPNEGETIIGQLNLWNTLIALGGFMYAWLYFESRWNLWVVIALHAGMNLWWDMFDLSATPLGGWGATLSRIAAVGLVVLFVVGLRVFGPRPSATIEHDRTPEHA
;
A
#
# COMPACT_ATOMS: atom_id res chain seq x y z
N MET A 1 -39.80 0.56 18.12
CA MET A 1 -38.83 0.34 17.04
C MET A 1 -37.77 1.39 17.20
N ASP A 2 -36.76 1.06 18.01
CA ASP A 2 -35.70 1.99 18.37
C ASP A 2 -34.47 1.60 17.53
N THR A 3 -34.26 2.32 16.43
CA THR A 3 -33.08 2.15 15.58
C THR A 3 -31.88 2.76 16.30
N GLN A 4 -31.26 1.98 17.19
CA GLN A 4 -29.92 2.30 17.67
C GLN A 4 -28.95 2.20 16.50
N GLN A 5 -28.73 3.35 15.88
CA GLN A 5 -27.57 3.64 15.04
C GLN A 5 -26.33 3.41 15.92
N PRO A 6 -25.40 2.50 15.56
CA PRO A 6 -24.25 2.24 16.41
C PRO A 6 -23.43 3.52 16.49
N ALA A 7 -23.29 4.03 17.71
CA ALA A 7 -22.45 5.17 18.01
C ALA A 7 -21.06 4.91 17.45
N HIS A 8 -20.52 5.87 16.70
CA HIS A 8 -19.11 5.88 16.37
C HIS A 8 -18.30 5.70 17.67
N ASP A 9 -17.47 4.65 17.75
CA ASP A 9 -16.57 4.30 18.86
C ASP A 9 -15.43 5.34 19.01
N GLU A 10 -15.78 6.63 19.05
CA GLU A 10 -14.89 7.79 19.22
C GLU A 10 -14.38 7.93 20.68
N THR A 11 -14.79 7.05 21.58
CA THR A 11 -14.55 7.20 23.04
C THR A 11 -13.36 6.40 23.56
N ARG A 12 -12.69 5.58 22.75
CA ARG A 12 -11.53 4.79 23.21
C ARG A 12 -10.25 5.62 23.13
N PRO A 13 -9.46 5.68 24.21
CA PRO A 13 -8.23 6.47 24.21
C PRO A 13 -7.21 5.92 23.21
N ILE A 14 -6.52 6.85 22.53
CA ILE A 14 -5.38 6.56 21.66
C ILE A 14 -4.31 5.82 22.45
N ARG A 15 -3.75 4.77 21.85
CA ARG A 15 -2.69 3.97 22.46
C ARG A 15 -1.32 4.49 22.01
N TRP A 16 -0.89 5.61 22.58
CA TRP A 16 0.35 6.30 22.19
C TRP A 16 1.60 5.43 22.17
N GLY A 17 1.75 4.48 23.11
CA GLY A 17 2.87 3.53 23.08
C GLY A 17 2.88 2.61 21.85
N VAL A 18 1.69 2.19 21.38
CA VAL A 18 1.56 1.42 20.13
C VAL A 18 1.84 2.31 18.93
N VAL A 19 1.29 3.53 18.92
CA VAL A 19 1.51 4.50 17.84
C VAL A 19 2.99 4.82 17.67
N ALA A 20 3.70 5.08 18.77
CA ALA A 20 5.14 5.34 18.77
C ALA A 20 5.94 4.15 18.25
N LEU A 21 5.58 2.92 18.64
CA LEU A 21 6.22 1.70 18.14
C LEU A 21 6.01 1.51 16.63
N ILE A 22 4.78 1.70 16.14
CA ILE A 22 4.48 1.62 14.70
C ILE A 22 5.26 2.69 13.93
N ALA A 23 5.32 3.93 14.44
CA ALA A 23 6.09 5.01 13.83
C ALA A 23 7.58 4.68 13.77
N LEU A 24 8.16 4.14 14.86
CA LEU A 24 9.56 3.71 14.89
C LEU A 24 9.83 2.62 13.84
N ILE A 25 8.97 1.61 13.76
CA ILE A 25 9.09 0.54 12.76
C ILE A 25 8.98 1.11 11.34
N ALA A 26 8.06 2.04 11.10
CA ALA A 26 7.90 2.68 9.80
C ALA A 26 9.13 3.50 9.39
N ILE A 27 9.73 4.23 10.33
CA ILE A 27 10.97 4.98 10.13
C ILE A 27 12.11 4.02 9.77
N ILE A 28 12.29 2.95 10.55
CA ILE A 28 13.35 1.94 10.29
C ILE A 28 13.15 1.29 8.92
N GLY A 29 11.92 0.86 8.59
CA GLY A 29 11.65 0.18 7.32
C GLY A 29 11.71 1.08 6.09
N THR A 30 11.58 2.40 6.27
CA THR A 30 11.65 3.39 5.17
C THR A 30 13.06 3.95 5.00
N LEU A 31 13.71 4.36 6.09
CA LEU A 31 15.03 4.99 6.05
C LEU A 31 16.17 3.98 6.15
N GLY A 32 15.99 2.85 6.85
CA GLY A 32 17.03 1.86 7.08
C GLY A 32 17.72 1.37 5.81
N PRO A 33 16.99 0.90 4.78
CA PRO A 33 17.60 0.48 3.51
C PRO A 33 18.40 1.60 2.84
N LYS A 34 17.88 2.84 2.89
CA LYS A 34 18.55 4.00 2.28
C LYS A 34 19.83 4.37 3.02
N LEU A 35 19.80 4.37 4.36
CA LEU A 35 20.97 4.63 5.20
C LEU A 35 22.02 3.53 5.06
N LEU A 36 21.61 2.27 4.91
CA LEU A 36 22.52 1.18 4.59
C LEU A 36 23.21 1.41 3.24
N TRP A 37 22.46 1.85 2.23
CA TRP A 37 23.03 2.18 0.91
C TRP A 37 24.03 3.34 0.93
N MET A 38 23.99 4.20 1.95
CA MET A 38 24.99 5.26 2.15
C MET A 38 26.33 4.72 2.69
N SER A 39 26.36 3.52 3.25
CA SER A 39 27.57 2.89 3.79
C SER A 39 28.40 2.24 2.69
N ASP A 40 29.70 2.59 2.62
CA ASP A 40 30.65 1.93 1.71
C ASP A 40 30.75 0.43 1.96
N ALA A 41 30.74 0.01 3.23
CA ALA A 41 30.81 -1.41 3.58
C ALA A 41 29.61 -2.19 3.02
N TYR A 42 28.41 -1.62 3.14
CA TYR A 42 27.19 -2.23 2.61
C TYR A 42 27.22 -2.24 1.07
N ARG A 43 27.55 -1.12 0.42
CA ARG A 43 27.67 -1.06 -1.05
C ARG A 43 28.68 -2.05 -1.60
N ASN A 44 29.83 -2.20 -0.94
CA ASN A 44 30.85 -3.17 -1.34
C ASN A 44 30.37 -4.61 -1.15
N ALA A 45 29.69 -4.91 -0.04
CA ALA A 45 29.12 -6.23 0.21
C ALA A 45 28.01 -6.58 -0.81
N MET A 46 27.18 -5.60 -1.16
CA MET A 46 26.09 -5.77 -2.13
C MET A 46 26.61 -5.83 -3.58
N GLY A 47 27.63 -5.03 -3.93
CA GLY A 47 28.17 -4.95 -5.29
C GLY A 47 28.77 -6.25 -5.82
N ALA A 48 29.05 -7.22 -4.95
CA ALA A 48 29.49 -8.56 -5.33
C ALA A 48 28.34 -9.52 -5.70
N LEU A 49 27.08 -9.14 -5.46
CA LEU A 49 25.92 -9.98 -5.69
C LEU A 49 25.35 -9.79 -7.12
N PRO A 50 24.77 -10.86 -7.71
CA PRO A 50 23.97 -10.73 -8.93
C PRO A 50 22.85 -9.70 -8.78
N ILE A 51 22.58 -8.95 -9.86
CA ILE A 51 21.57 -7.89 -9.89
C ILE A 51 20.17 -8.40 -9.48
N ASP A 52 19.83 -9.63 -9.86
CA ASP A 52 18.56 -10.27 -9.49
C ASP A 52 18.40 -10.43 -7.97
N LEU A 53 19.50 -10.70 -7.24
CA LEU A 53 19.47 -10.79 -5.78
C LEU A 53 19.35 -9.40 -5.15
N LEU A 54 20.03 -8.40 -5.70
CA LEU A 54 19.97 -7.01 -5.21
C LEU A 54 18.53 -6.48 -5.20
N TYR A 55 17.76 -6.79 -6.24
CA TYR A 55 16.35 -6.45 -6.36
C TYR A 55 15.45 -7.08 -5.29
N LEU A 56 15.86 -8.21 -4.70
CA LEU A 56 15.08 -8.89 -3.66
C LEU A 56 15.46 -8.48 -2.24
N ILE A 57 16.67 -7.94 -2.02
CA ILE A 57 17.18 -7.65 -0.68
C ILE A 57 16.29 -6.65 0.06
N HIS A 58 15.99 -5.49 -0.54
CA HIS A 58 15.17 -4.47 0.13
C HIS A 58 13.73 -4.95 0.42
N PRO A 59 13.02 -5.59 -0.54
CA PRO A 59 11.72 -6.23 -0.26
C PRO A 59 11.79 -7.25 0.87
N LEU A 60 12.79 -8.14 0.88
CA LEU A 60 12.93 -9.19 1.90
C LEU A 60 13.25 -8.61 3.29
N MET A 61 14.11 -7.60 3.37
CA MET A 61 14.38 -6.88 4.61
C MET A 61 13.11 -6.24 5.17
N ARG A 62 12.33 -5.58 4.30
CA ARG A 62 11.06 -4.97 4.68
C ARG A 62 10.06 -6.02 5.17
N MET A 63 9.93 -7.16 4.47
CA MET A 63 9.03 -8.23 4.90
C MET A 63 9.48 -8.91 6.20
N THR A 64 10.78 -9.06 6.42
CA THR A 64 11.32 -9.55 7.70
C THR A 64 10.95 -8.60 8.85
N LEU A 65 11.09 -7.29 8.63
CA LEU A 65 10.67 -6.28 9.59
C LEU A 65 9.16 -6.31 9.83
N VAL A 66 8.34 -6.47 8.78
CA VAL A 66 6.88 -6.62 8.91
C VAL A 66 6.53 -7.83 9.76
N LEU A 67 7.15 -8.98 9.52
CA LEU A 67 6.89 -10.21 10.28
C LEU A 67 7.22 -10.02 11.76
N PHE A 68 8.40 -9.44 12.06
CA PHE A 68 8.79 -9.11 13.43
C PHE A 68 7.79 -8.14 14.09
N ALA A 69 7.45 -7.06 13.39
CA ALA A 69 6.47 -6.08 13.83
C ALA A 69 5.11 -6.71 14.10
N TRP A 70 4.62 -7.57 13.20
CA TRP A 70 3.35 -8.25 13.35
C TRP A 70 3.32 -9.15 14.59
N VAL A 71 4.38 -9.93 14.83
CA VAL A 71 4.51 -10.74 16.04
C VAL A 71 4.48 -9.86 17.29
N LEU A 72 5.20 -8.74 17.31
CA LEU A 72 5.23 -7.84 18.46
C LEU A 72 3.87 -7.17 18.71
N LEU A 73 3.27 -6.59 17.67
CA LEU A 73 2.00 -5.85 17.76
C LEU A 73 0.83 -6.76 18.15
N THR A 74 0.80 -8.01 17.67
CA THR A 74 -0.24 -8.97 18.05
C THR A 74 -0.19 -9.35 19.53
N ARG A 75 0.98 -9.29 20.19
CA ARG A 75 1.07 -9.46 21.66
C ARG A 75 0.49 -8.28 22.44
N MET A 76 0.33 -7.12 21.79
CA MET A 76 -0.23 -5.92 22.40
C MET A 76 -1.75 -5.79 22.19
N ARG A 77 -2.41 -6.77 21.54
CA ARG A 77 -3.85 -6.76 21.34
C ARG A 77 -4.59 -6.96 22.66
N GLN A 78 -5.73 -6.30 22.82
CA GLN A 78 -6.61 -6.56 23.95
C GLN A 78 -7.34 -7.90 23.78
N PRO A 79 -7.75 -8.59 24.87
CA PRO A 79 -8.60 -9.77 24.77
C PRO A 79 -9.86 -9.48 23.93
N GLY A 80 -10.18 -10.36 22.99
CA GLY A 80 -11.30 -10.19 22.05
C GLY A 80 -11.06 -9.21 20.89
N GLN A 81 -9.96 -8.44 20.88
CA GLN A 81 -9.64 -7.56 19.76
C GLN A 81 -9.18 -8.37 18.55
N GLN A 82 -9.94 -8.27 17.46
CA GLN A 82 -9.52 -8.81 16.16
C GLN A 82 -8.60 -7.81 15.45
N LEU A 83 -7.49 -8.32 14.92
CA LEU A 83 -6.55 -7.56 14.09
C LEU A 83 -6.39 -8.29 12.76
N THR A 84 -6.30 -7.54 11.67
CA THR A 84 -6.06 -8.12 10.36
C THR A 84 -5.09 -7.28 9.54
N MET A 85 -4.20 -7.98 8.83
CA MET A 85 -3.38 -7.41 7.75
C MET A 85 -4.10 -7.47 6.39
N GLY A 86 -5.31 -8.01 6.36
CA GLY A 86 -6.14 -8.09 5.15
C GLY A 86 -5.72 -9.12 4.10
N LEU A 87 -4.70 -9.93 4.40
CA LEU A 87 -4.26 -11.06 3.57
C LEU A 87 -5.17 -12.29 3.75
N GLY A 88 -5.59 -12.57 4.99
CA GLY A 88 -6.38 -13.75 5.38
C GLY A 88 -7.90 -13.58 5.29
N VAL A 89 -8.43 -12.88 4.28
CA VAL A 89 -9.87 -12.57 4.16
C VAL A 89 -10.73 -13.72 3.62
N GLY A 90 -10.14 -14.89 3.37
CA GLY A 90 -10.78 -16.03 2.72
C GLY A 90 -10.74 -15.96 1.19
N TRP A 91 -10.71 -17.12 0.54
CA TRP A 91 -10.42 -17.26 -0.91
C TRP A 91 -11.38 -16.45 -1.80
N GLY A 92 -12.69 -16.55 -1.56
CA GLY A 92 -13.68 -15.83 -2.37
C GLY A 92 -13.54 -14.31 -2.29
N ARG A 93 -13.23 -13.76 -1.11
CA ARG A 93 -13.00 -12.32 -0.92
C ARG A 93 -11.65 -11.88 -1.50
N ALA A 94 -10.62 -12.73 -1.38
CA ALA A 94 -9.31 -12.48 -1.98
C ALA A 94 -9.39 -12.42 -3.50
N LEU A 95 -9.99 -13.44 -4.15
CA LEU A 95 -10.21 -13.46 -5.59
C LEU A 95 -11.04 -12.28 -6.08
N LYS A 96 -12.10 -11.92 -5.34
CA LYS A 96 -12.89 -10.73 -5.65
C LYS A 96 -12.06 -9.45 -5.57
N GLY A 97 -11.17 -9.34 -4.57
CA GLY A 97 -10.22 -8.24 -4.46
C GLY A 97 -9.25 -8.17 -5.63
N LEU A 98 -8.64 -9.30 -5.97
CA LEU A 98 -7.74 -9.43 -7.12
C LEU A 98 -8.43 -9.04 -8.43
N ALA A 99 -9.63 -9.58 -8.69
CA ALA A 99 -10.38 -9.34 -9.91
C ALA A 99 -10.78 -7.86 -10.07
N ILE A 100 -11.25 -7.23 -9.00
CA ILE A 100 -11.61 -5.81 -9.02
C ILE A 100 -10.36 -4.94 -9.18
N GLY A 101 -9.33 -5.15 -8.34
CA GLY A 101 -8.12 -4.35 -8.37
C GLY A 101 -7.44 -4.42 -9.73
N PHE A 102 -7.20 -5.62 -10.25
CA PHE A 102 -6.60 -5.82 -11.57
C PHE A 102 -7.51 -5.35 -12.70
N GLY A 103 -8.81 -5.66 -12.65
CA GLY A 103 -9.78 -5.24 -13.66
C GLY A 103 -9.92 -3.72 -13.77
N CYS A 104 -9.75 -2.98 -12.69
CA CYS A 104 -9.74 -1.51 -12.72
C CYS A 104 -8.48 -0.93 -13.37
N THR A 105 -7.41 -1.71 -13.57
CA THR A 105 -6.20 -1.25 -14.29
C THR A 105 -6.33 -1.33 -15.81
N LEU A 106 -7.43 -1.89 -16.34
CA LEU A 106 -7.65 -2.05 -17.77
C LEU A 106 -7.62 -0.74 -18.60
N PRO A 107 -7.94 0.46 -18.08
CA PRO A 107 -7.70 1.70 -18.82
C PRO A 107 -6.22 1.93 -19.17
N MET A 108 -5.29 1.51 -18.29
CA MET A 108 -3.85 1.58 -18.58
C MET A 108 -3.45 0.54 -19.62
N LEU A 109 -4.00 -0.67 -19.56
CA LEU A 109 -3.78 -1.67 -20.61
C LEU A 109 -4.30 -1.17 -21.96
N ALA A 110 -5.50 -0.58 -22.00
CA ALA A 110 -6.08 -0.04 -23.23
C ALA A 110 -5.20 1.07 -23.85
N LEU A 111 -4.62 1.93 -23.01
CA LEU A 111 -3.63 2.91 -23.47
C LEU A 111 -2.34 2.23 -23.94
N GLY A 112 -1.82 1.28 -23.17
CA GLY A 112 -0.60 0.53 -23.48
C GLY A 112 -0.67 -0.20 -24.81
N LEU A 113 -1.81 -0.82 -25.15
CA LEU A 113 -2.03 -1.47 -26.45
C LEU A 113 -1.97 -0.51 -27.65
N LEU A 114 -2.05 0.80 -27.42
CA LEU A 114 -1.89 1.85 -28.44
C LEU A 114 -0.50 2.49 -28.39
N SER A 115 0.31 2.18 -27.39
CA SER A 115 1.68 2.66 -27.19
C SER A 115 2.70 1.65 -27.71
N GLU A 116 3.97 2.04 -27.75
CA GLU A 116 5.08 1.10 -27.94
C GLU A 116 5.13 0.09 -26.79
N SER A 117 5.51 -1.15 -27.12
CA SER A 117 5.56 -2.26 -26.17
C SER A 117 6.98 -2.73 -25.93
N PHE A 118 7.27 -3.10 -24.70
CA PHE A 118 8.51 -3.77 -24.31
C PHE A 118 8.23 -5.23 -23.96
N THR A 119 9.27 -6.07 -24.05
CA THR A 119 9.20 -7.44 -23.52
C THR A 119 10.05 -7.50 -22.25
N PRO A 120 9.49 -7.11 -21.09
CA PRO A 120 10.24 -7.19 -19.84
C PRO A 120 10.54 -8.65 -19.52
N SER A 121 11.73 -8.89 -18.98
CA SER A 121 12.08 -10.17 -18.41
C SER A 121 11.17 -10.52 -17.23
N ARG A 122 11.08 -11.82 -16.91
CA ARG A 122 10.35 -12.28 -15.71
C ARG A 122 10.84 -11.62 -14.42
N PHE A 123 12.13 -11.24 -14.36
CA PHE A 123 12.72 -10.60 -13.19
C PHE A 123 12.31 -9.13 -13.08
N GLU A 124 12.26 -8.41 -14.21
CA GLU A 124 11.74 -7.05 -14.26
C GLU A 124 10.27 -7.01 -13.88
N VAL A 125 9.42 -7.92 -14.38
CA VAL A 125 8.01 -7.98 -13.94
C VAL A 125 7.89 -8.30 -12.45
N LEU A 126 8.69 -9.24 -11.95
CA LEU A 126 8.67 -9.60 -10.54
C LEU A 126 9.09 -8.43 -9.66
N HIS A 127 10.16 -7.72 -10.02
CA HIS A 127 10.72 -6.63 -9.22
C HIS A 127 10.00 -5.29 -9.41
N GLY A 128 9.59 -4.95 -10.63
CA GLY A 128 8.98 -3.67 -10.99
C GLY A 128 7.47 -3.61 -10.75
N ALA A 129 6.77 -4.74 -10.89
CA ALA A 129 5.32 -4.80 -10.73
C ALA A 129 4.85 -5.58 -9.50
N ILE A 130 5.22 -6.85 -9.40
CA ILE A 130 4.64 -7.75 -8.39
C ILE A 130 5.17 -7.44 -6.99
N SER A 131 6.50 -7.29 -6.85
CA SER A 131 7.18 -7.06 -5.58
C SER A 131 6.75 -5.75 -4.89
N PRO A 132 6.75 -4.58 -5.54
CA PRO A 132 6.27 -3.35 -4.91
C PRO A 132 4.78 -3.44 -4.61
N GLY A 133 3.97 -3.93 -5.55
CA GLY A 133 2.54 -4.11 -5.35
C GLY A 133 2.19 -5.01 -4.17
N LEU A 134 3.04 -5.98 -3.83
CA LEU A 134 2.86 -6.80 -2.64
C LEU A 134 3.48 -6.18 -1.39
N THR A 135 4.78 -5.90 -1.43
CA THR A 135 5.56 -5.55 -0.24
C THR A 135 5.29 -4.13 0.27
N GLU A 136 5.01 -3.18 -0.62
CA GLU A 136 4.66 -1.82 -0.22
C GLU A 136 3.25 -1.76 0.36
N GLU A 137 2.30 -2.50 -0.22
CA GLU A 137 0.94 -2.55 0.32
C GLU A 137 0.89 -3.23 1.69
N ILE A 138 1.64 -4.31 1.88
CA ILE A 138 1.77 -4.94 3.20
C ILE A 138 2.39 -3.97 4.21
N PHE A 139 3.44 -3.23 3.83
CA PHE A 139 4.16 -2.36 4.77
C PHE A 139 3.40 -1.05 5.06
N TYR A 140 3.02 -0.30 4.03
CA TYR A 140 2.40 1.01 4.20
C TYR A 140 0.91 0.89 4.55
N ARG A 141 0.17 -0.02 3.90
CA ARG A 141 -1.30 -0.08 4.07
C ARG A 141 -1.68 -1.00 5.22
N ALA A 142 -1.19 -2.24 5.23
CA ALA A 142 -1.55 -3.18 6.30
C ALA A 142 -0.84 -2.89 7.63
N LEU A 143 0.50 -2.75 7.62
CA LEU A 143 1.25 -2.52 8.85
C LEU A 143 1.12 -1.09 9.35
N LEU A 144 1.57 -0.09 8.59
CA LEU A 144 1.59 1.30 9.06
C LEU A 144 0.17 1.85 9.24
N PHE A 145 -0.60 2.03 8.17
CA PHE A 145 -1.94 2.57 8.26
C PHE A 145 -2.89 1.65 9.07
N GLY A 146 -2.95 0.37 8.70
CA GLY A 146 -3.89 -0.58 9.28
C GLY A 146 -3.71 -0.77 10.78
N MET A 147 -2.48 -0.86 11.28
CA MET A 147 -2.25 -1.02 12.72
C MET A 147 -2.37 0.30 13.49
N LEU A 148 -2.09 1.47 12.88
CA LEU A 148 -2.39 2.76 13.51
C LEU A 148 -3.89 2.86 13.85
N VAL A 149 -4.75 2.45 12.92
CA VAL A 149 -6.20 2.47 13.10
C VAL A 149 -6.65 1.34 14.04
N GLN A 150 -6.37 0.08 13.68
CA GLN A 150 -6.93 -1.08 14.37
C GLN A 150 -6.38 -1.27 15.78
N LEU A 151 -5.07 -1.07 15.98
CA LEU A 151 -4.39 -1.33 17.24
C LEU A 151 -4.05 -0.04 18.01
N GLY A 152 -3.54 0.97 17.31
CA GLY A 152 -3.22 2.28 17.87
C GLY A 152 -4.44 3.10 18.24
N ARG A 153 -5.62 2.77 17.68
CA ARG A 153 -6.87 3.54 17.79
C ARG A 153 -6.69 5.00 17.36
N PHE A 154 -5.77 5.21 16.43
CA PHE A 154 -5.47 6.53 15.90
C PHE A 154 -6.56 6.92 14.88
N PRO A 155 -6.95 8.20 14.77
CA PRO A 155 -8.01 8.61 13.85
C PRO A 155 -7.71 8.18 12.42
N LEU A 156 -8.73 7.68 11.72
CA LEU A 156 -8.62 7.10 10.37
C LEU A 156 -7.91 8.04 9.39
N TRP A 157 -8.42 9.27 9.26
CA TRP A 157 -7.91 10.23 8.28
C TRP A 157 -6.48 10.67 8.59
N TRP A 158 -6.15 10.88 9.87
CA TRP A 158 -4.78 11.19 10.26
C TRP A 158 -3.83 10.01 10.02
N SER A 159 -4.29 8.77 10.24
CA SER A 159 -3.51 7.57 9.90
C SER A 159 -3.24 7.47 8.40
N ALA A 160 -4.24 7.78 7.55
CA ALA A 160 -4.09 7.78 6.11
C ALA A 160 -3.13 8.88 5.63
N ILE A 161 -3.23 10.10 6.19
CA ILE A 161 -2.31 11.22 5.88
C ILE A 161 -0.88 10.87 6.29
N ILE A 162 -0.67 10.34 7.50
CA ILE A 162 0.68 9.94 7.96
C ILE A 162 1.25 8.87 7.04
N SER A 163 0.47 7.83 6.72
CA SER A 163 0.92 6.77 5.80
C SER A 163 1.25 7.31 4.41
N ALA A 164 0.46 8.26 3.91
CA ALA A 164 0.68 8.91 2.61
C ALA A 164 1.97 9.72 2.57
N ILE A 165 2.23 10.52 3.62
CA ILE A 165 3.45 11.31 3.74
C ILE A 165 4.66 10.37 3.80
N VAL A 166 4.63 9.35 4.66
CA VAL A 166 5.73 8.38 4.78
C VAL A 166 5.96 7.65 3.46
N PHE A 167 4.90 7.27 2.74
CA PHE A 167 4.99 6.64 1.42
C PHE A 167 5.63 7.58 0.37
N GLY A 168 5.23 8.84 0.30
CA GLY A 168 5.87 9.84 -0.58
C GLY A 168 7.34 10.04 -0.24
N LEU A 169 7.67 10.26 1.04
CA LEU A 169 9.07 10.41 1.49
C LEU A 169 9.91 9.15 1.21
N ALA A 170 9.30 7.97 1.17
CA ALA A 170 9.97 6.73 0.78
C ALA A 170 10.46 6.75 -0.68
N HIS A 171 9.89 7.58 -1.54
CA HIS A 171 10.26 7.71 -2.96
C HIS A 171 11.29 8.79 -3.24
N ILE A 172 11.67 9.59 -2.24
CA ILE A 172 12.74 10.57 -2.38
C ILE A 172 14.10 9.87 -2.34
N ASP A 173 14.94 10.09 -3.34
CA ASP A 173 16.33 9.68 -3.31
C ASP A 173 17.12 10.58 -2.35
N ILE A 174 17.68 9.98 -1.29
CA ILE A 174 18.49 10.69 -0.30
C ILE A 174 19.97 10.79 -0.70
N THR A 175 20.34 10.18 -1.82
CA THR A 175 21.64 10.26 -2.49
C THR A 175 21.45 10.73 -3.94
N PRO A 176 20.88 11.93 -4.15
CA PRO A 176 20.49 12.39 -5.48
C PRO A 176 21.66 12.46 -6.47
N ASN A 177 21.35 12.29 -7.76
CA ASN A 177 22.30 12.45 -8.86
C ASN A 177 22.80 13.89 -8.98
N GLU A 178 23.90 14.10 -9.72
CA GLU A 178 24.45 15.43 -9.97
C GLU A 178 23.40 16.37 -10.58
N GLY A 179 23.21 17.54 -9.95
CA GLY A 179 22.23 18.55 -10.37
C GLY A 179 20.84 18.40 -9.71
N GLU A 180 20.58 17.32 -8.98
CA GLU A 180 19.35 17.12 -8.21
C GLU A 180 19.53 17.50 -6.73
N THR A 181 18.44 17.92 -6.08
CA THR A 181 18.43 18.19 -4.64
C THR A 181 17.28 17.42 -3.98
N ILE A 182 17.46 17.02 -2.72
CA ILE A 182 16.41 16.35 -1.92
C ILE A 182 15.12 17.19 -1.90
N ILE A 183 15.25 18.51 -1.75
CA ILE A 183 14.10 19.43 -1.74
C ILE A 183 13.46 19.53 -3.14
N GLY A 184 14.25 19.53 -4.22
CA GLY A 184 13.75 19.57 -5.58
C GLY A 184 12.89 18.36 -5.98
N GLN A 185 13.06 17.23 -5.30
CA GLN A 185 12.23 16.04 -5.47
C GLN A 185 10.84 16.17 -4.81
N LEU A 186 10.60 17.18 -3.96
CA LEU A 186 9.28 17.51 -3.40
C LEU A 186 8.39 18.23 -4.43
N ASN A 187 8.30 17.68 -5.63
CA ASN A 187 7.59 18.25 -6.76
C ASN A 187 6.19 17.62 -6.93
N LEU A 188 5.53 17.94 -8.05
CA LEU A 188 4.20 17.42 -8.38
C LEU A 188 4.16 15.89 -8.41
N TRP A 189 5.19 15.22 -8.94
CA TRP A 189 5.22 13.77 -9.04
C TRP A 189 5.26 13.10 -7.66
N ASN A 190 6.14 13.58 -6.77
CA ASN A 190 6.16 13.08 -5.39
C ASN A 190 4.84 13.34 -4.65
N THR A 191 4.20 14.48 -4.93
CA THR A 191 2.87 14.80 -4.38
C THR A 191 1.80 13.83 -4.87
N LEU A 192 1.82 13.45 -6.16
CA LEU A 192 0.91 12.45 -6.73
C LEU A 192 1.16 11.05 -6.14
N ILE A 193 2.41 10.68 -5.87
CA ILE A 193 2.76 9.43 -5.18
C ILE A 193 2.17 9.42 -3.77
N ALA A 194 2.36 10.49 -2.99
CA ALA A 194 1.79 10.61 -1.64
C ALA A 194 0.25 10.55 -1.68
N LEU A 195 -0.38 11.27 -2.62
CA LEU A 195 -1.83 11.23 -2.81
C LEU A 195 -2.34 9.83 -3.17
N GLY A 196 -1.59 9.09 -4.00
CA GLY A 196 -1.83 7.67 -4.26
C GLY A 196 -1.75 6.84 -2.99
N GLY A 197 -0.73 7.08 -2.15
CA GLY A 197 -0.61 6.46 -0.82
C GLY A 197 -1.84 6.66 0.06
N PHE A 198 -2.35 7.90 0.12
CA PHE A 198 -3.58 8.24 0.84
C PHE A 198 -4.79 7.47 0.29
N MET A 199 -4.98 7.51 -1.03
CA MET A 199 -6.09 6.86 -1.71
C MET A 199 -6.09 5.34 -1.48
N TYR A 200 -4.92 4.72 -1.53
CA TYR A 200 -4.76 3.28 -1.29
C TYR A 200 -5.06 2.91 0.17
N ALA A 201 -4.62 3.72 1.14
CA ALA A 201 -4.98 3.52 2.55
C ALA A 201 -6.51 3.58 2.74
N TRP A 202 -7.17 4.56 2.12
CA TRP A 202 -8.61 4.69 2.17
C TRP A 202 -9.35 3.53 1.47
N LEU A 203 -8.91 3.12 0.27
CA LEU A 203 -9.46 1.96 -0.45
C LEU A 203 -9.30 0.66 0.34
N TYR A 204 -8.17 0.46 1.01
CA TYR A 204 -7.96 -0.69 1.88
C TYR A 204 -8.97 -0.73 3.04
N PHE A 205 -9.27 0.42 3.64
CA PHE A 205 -10.32 0.54 4.65
C PHE A 205 -11.72 0.27 4.06
N GLU A 206 -12.09 0.96 2.98
CA GLU A 206 -13.42 0.84 2.34
C GLU A 206 -13.68 -0.57 1.77
N SER A 207 -12.64 -1.30 1.39
CA SER A 207 -12.73 -2.70 0.95
C SER A 207 -12.86 -3.71 2.11
N ARG A 208 -13.19 -3.24 3.32
CA ARG A 208 -13.31 -4.04 4.55
C ARG A 208 -12.01 -4.75 4.91
N TRP A 209 -10.92 -3.99 4.91
CA TRP A 209 -9.58 -4.48 5.19
C TRP A 209 -9.17 -5.60 4.22
N ASN A 210 -9.53 -5.51 2.94
CA ASN A 210 -9.12 -6.48 1.93
C ASN A 210 -7.90 -5.98 1.16
N LEU A 211 -6.72 -6.45 1.57
CA LEU A 211 -5.47 -5.94 1.01
C LEU A 211 -5.28 -6.35 -0.46
N TRP A 212 -5.92 -7.43 -0.90
CA TRP A 212 -5.84 -7.92 -2.28
C TRP A 212 -6.35 -6.93 -3.32
N VAL A 213 -7.27 -6.03 -2.95
CA VAL A 213 -7.75 -4.95 -3.85
C VAL A 213 -6.60 -4.01 -4.21
N VAL A 214 -5.89 -3.50 -3.20
CA VAL A 214 -4.83 -2.52 -3.39
C VAL A 214 -3.55 -3.17 -3.92
N ILE A 215 -3.26 -4.43 -3.55
CA ILE A 215 -2.16 -5.21 -4.14
C ILE A 215 -2.36 -5.37 -5.64
N ALA A 216 -3.53 -5.85 -6.08
CA ALA A 216 -3.79 -6.10 -7.50
C ALA A 216 -3.85 -4.81 -8.32
N LEU A 217 -4.40 -3.73 -7.74
CA LEU A 217 -4.39 -2.42 -8.37
C LEU A 217 -2.96 -1.91 -8.57
N HIS A 218 -2.14 -1.91 -7.51
CA HIS A 218 -0.74 -1.45 -7.60
C HIS A 218 0.03 -2.29 -8.62
N ALA A 219 0.02 -3.62 -8.45
CA ALA A 219 0.78 -4.52 -9.29
C ALA A 219 0.33 -4.44 -10.76
N GLY A 220 -0.98 -4.30 -11.02
CA GLY A 220 -1.49 -4.13 -12.38
C GLY A 220 -1.06 -2.81 -13.01
N MET A 221 -1.11 -1.70 -12.25
CA MET A 221 -0.66 -0.39 -12.75
C MET A 221 0.83 -0.40 -13.13
N ASN A 222 1.67 -1.01 -12.30
CA ASN A 222 3.10 -1.15 -12.60
C ASN A 222 3.34 -2.14 -13.74
N LEU A 223 2.60 -3.25 -13.80
CA LEU A 223 2.73 -4.22 -14.89
C LEU A 223 2.53 -3.57 -16.26
N TRP A 224 1.48 -2.76 -16.41
CA TRP A 224 1.22 -2.06 -17.67
C TRP A 224 2.25 -0.96 -17.96
N TRP A 225 2.84 -0.38 -16.92
CA TRP A 225 3.96 0.55 -17.09
C TRP A 225 5.24 -0.15 -17.54
N ASP A 226 5.52 -1.35 -17.06
CA ASP A 226 6.73 -2.10 -17.43
C ASP A 226 6.60 -2.78 -18.80
N MET A 227 5.37 -3.15 -19.20
CA MET A 227 5.09 -3.80 -20.48
C MET A 227 5.00 -2.82 -21.65
N PHE A 228 4.73 -1.53 -21.40
CA PHE A 228 4.49 -0.54 -22.45
C PHE A 228 5.22 0.76 -22.16
N ASP A 229 5.67 1.47 -23.20
CA ASP A 229 6.18 2.83 -23.04
C ASP A 229 5.02 3.80 -22.77
N LEU A 230 4.62 3.86 -21.50
CA LEU A 230 3.62 4.81 -21.05
C LEU A 230 4.19 6.23 -20.89
N SER A 231 5.49 6.45 -21.13
CA SER A 231 6.06 7.80 -21.22
C SER A 231 5.85 8.44 -22.59
N ALA A 232 5.75 7.63 -23.65
CA ALA A 232 5.55 8.04 -25.04
C ALA A 232 4.18 7.59 -25.61
N THR A 233 3.09 8.06 -24.99
CA THR A 233 1.74 7.61 -25.39
C THR A 233 1.14 8.42 -26.55
N PRO A 234 0.17 7.85 -27.31
CA PRO A 234 -0.56 8.59 -28.34
C PRO A 234 -1.33 9.81 -27.84
N LEU A 235 -1.60 9.88 -26.54
CA LEU A 235 -2.28 11.00 -25.88
C LEU A 235 -1.28 12.06 -25.37
N GLY A 236 0.00 11.95 -25.74
CA GLY A 236 1.08 12.83 -25.29
C GLY A 236 1.49 12.56 -23.83
N GLY A 237 2.25 13.50 -23.24
CA GLY A 237 2.88 13.35 -21.93
C GLY A 237 1.91 13.19 -20.74
N TRP A 238 0.60 13.41 -20.95
CA TRP A 238 -0.42 13.25 -19.90
C TRP A 238 -1.20 11.93 -19.99
N GLY A 239 -1.08 11.18 -21.09
CA GLY A 239 -1.88 9.97 -21.33
C GLY A 239 -1.80 8.96 -20.20
N ALA A 240 -0.57 8.65 -19.76
CA ALA A 240 -0.39 7.71 -18.67
C ALA A 240 -0.99 8.20 -17.34
N THR A 241 -0.81 9.48 -17.01
CA THR A 241 -1.43 10.07 -15.82
C THR A 241 -2.95 9.98 -15.87
N LEU A 242 -3.57 10.29 -17.01
CA LEU A 242 -5.03 10.19 -17.19
C LEU A 242 -5.51 8.74 -17.06
N SER A 243 -4.80 7.78 -17.64
CA SER A 243 -5.17 6.35 -17.52
C SER A 243 -5.03 5.82 -16.08
N ARG A 244 -4.02 6.30 -15.32
CA ARG A 244 -3.88 6.02 -13.88
C ARG A 244 -5.03 6.62 -13.07
N ILE A 245 -5.40 7.88 -13.35
CA ILE A 245 -6.56 8.53 -12.71
C ILE A 245 -7.84 7.77 -13.04
N ALA A 246 -8.03 7.32 -14.28
CA ALA A 246 -9.17 6.51 -14.67
C ALA A 246 -9.20 5.17 -13.91
N ALA A 247 -8.05 4.48 -13.78
CA ALA A 247 -7.96 3.24 -13.03
C ALA A 247 -8.34 3.43 -11.54
N VAL A 248 -7.81 4.48 -10.91
CA VAL A 248 -8.16 4.84 -9.53
C VAL A 248 -9.63 5.25 -9.41
N GLY A 249 -10.16 6.02 -10.35
CA GLY A 249 -11.56 6.42 -10.38
C GLY A 249 -12.50 5.22 -10.48
N LEU A 250 -12.16 4.23 -11.33
CA LEU A 250 -12.92 3.00 -11.44
C LEU A 250 -12.91 2.20 -10.14
N VAL A 251 -11.75 1.97 -9.51
CA VAL A 251 -11.73 1.19 -8.26
C VAL A 251 -12.50 1.91 -7.15
N VAL A 252 -12.45 3.24 -7.08
CA VAL A 252 -13.26 4.04 -6.16
C VAL A 252 -14.75 3.87 -6.44
N LEU A 253 -15.16 3.91 -7.72
CA LEU A 253 -16.55 3.66 -8.10
C LEU A 253 -17.01 2.28 -7.65
N PHE A 254 -16.24 1.22 -7.88
CA PHE A 254 -16.62 -0.15 -7.47
C PHE A 254 -16.63 -0.33 -5.95
N VAL A 255 -15.58 0.11 -5.26
CA VAL A 255 -15.41 -0.13 -3.82
C VAL A 255 -16.34 0.77 -3.01
N VAL A 256 -16.40 2.07 -3.32
CA VAL A 256 -17.12 3.08 -2.54
C VAL A 256 -18.50 3.37 -3.11
N GLY A 257 -18.59 3.59 -4.42
CA GLY A 257 -19.85 3.95 -5.09
C GLY A 257 -20.85 2.79 -5.15
N LEU A 258 -20.40 1.63 -5.65
CA LEU A 258 -21.21 0.42 -5.80
C LEU A 258 -21.17 -0.47 -4.55
N ARG A 259 -20.36 -0.12 -3.54
CA ARG A 259 -20.24 -0.84 -2.26
C ARG A 259 -20.07 -2.34 -2.43
N VAL A 260 -19.21 -2.74 -3.36
CA VAL A 260 -19.06 -4.15 -3.76
C VAL A 260 -18.59 -5.03 -2.59
N PHE A 261 -17.96 -4.47 -1.56
CA PHE A 261 -17.56 -5.19 -0.34
C PHE A 261 -18.56 -5.07 0.83
N GLY A 262 -19.70 -4.42 0.62
CA GLY A 262 -20.72 -4.17 1.64
C GLY A 262 -20.51 -2.86 2.40
N PRO A 263 -21.18 -2.69 3.56
CA PRO A 263 -21.03 -1.49 4.38
C PRO A 263 -19.60 -1.35 4.93
N ARG A 264 -19.23 -0.10 5.23
CA ARG A 264 -17.94 0.27 5.80
C ARG A 264 -17.64 -0.55 7.06
N PRO A 265 -16.40 -1.03 7.24
CA PRO A 265 -16.02 -1.61 8.52
C PRO A 265 -16.06 -0.52 9.60
N SER A 266 -16.41 -0.89 10.83
CA SER A 266 -16.16 -0.03 11.99
C SER A 266 -14.65 0.19 12.13
N ALA A 267 -14.23 1.40 12.52
CA ALA A 267 -12.81 1.75 12.67
C ALA A 267 -12.08 0.83 13.67
N THR A 268 -12.82 0.25 14.60
CA THR A 268 -12.47 -0.87 15.47
C THR A 268 -13.30 -2.06 15.01
N ILE A 269 -12.71 -3.18 14.58
CA ILE A 269 -13.48 -4.37 14.19
C ILE A 269 -14.34 -4.80 15.39
N GLU A 270 -15.65 -4.55 15.31
CA GLU A 270 -16.60 -4.95 16.34
C GLU A 270 -17.02 -6.39 16.08
N HIS A 271 -17.24 -7.11 17.19
CA HIS A 271 -17.53 -8.53 17.25
C HIS A 271 -18.61 -8.90 16.22
N ASP A 272 -18.28 -9.79 15.28
CA ASP A 272 -19.33 -10.62 14.67
C ASP A 272 -19.98 -11.33 15.85
N ARG A 273 -21.20 -10.92 16.19
CA ARG A 273 -22.03 -11.64 17.15
C ARG A 273 -22.29 -12.98 16.48
N THR A 274 -21.75 -14.05 17.06
CA THR A 274 -22.23 -15.40 16.79
C THR A 274 -23.76 -15.38 16.86
N PRO A 275 -24.48 -15.94 15.87
CA PRO A 275 -25.90 -16.15 16.05
C PRO A 275 -26.05 -17.11 17.24
N GLU A 276 -26.62 -16.62 18.34
CA GLU A 276 -27.13 -17.49 19.39
C GLU A 276 -28.14 -18.42 18.72
N HIS A 277 -27.77 -19.70 18.63
CA HIS A 277 -28.72 -20.74 18.29
C HIS A 277 -29.72 -20.85 19.46
N ALA A 278 -30.99 -20.86 19.04
CA ALA A 278 -32.20 -21.10 19.81
C ALA A 278 -32.15 -22.38 20.68
#